data_AF-A0A960ZUY9-F1
#
_entry.id   AF-A0A960ZUY9-F1
#
_cell.length_a   1.000
_cell.length_b   1.000
_cell.length_c   1.000
_cell.angle_alpha   90.00
_cell.angle_beta   90.00
_cell.angle_gamma   90.00
#
_symmetry.space_group_name_H-M   'P 1'
#
loop_
_entity.id
_entity.type
_entity.pdbx_description
1 polymer ?
#
loop_
_entity_poly.entity_id
_entity_poly.type
_entity_poly.pdbx_seq_one_letter_code
_entity_poly.pdbx_strand_id
1 'polypeptide(L)'
;MKAPQKNRITIIVAAFAAVFAMNFTASAANLTLEQVQKKASQIDAMVNENLAKQKITANAPASDEVFVRRVYLDIVGRIPTLKETTDFLASTEGDKRAKLIDTLLASDGYTQNFFNFWADILRLKSQSVGGGQSLPAGYAYANWLQKSLEDNKPYDQMVKELVTANGKTYENGAVGFYIRDYNMPLDNMAVTTQIFLGTSMVCAQCHNHPFDKWTQMDYYQMAGHSYGMTGSNGLTNPLLAQAIYGSSYGKKAAKTKKG
;
A
#
# COMPACT_ATOMS: atom_id res chain seq x y z
N MET A 1 15.82 -64.34 22.02
CA MET A 1 15.14 -63.74 20.85
C MET A 1 14.03 -62.82 21.32
N LYS A 2 14.26 -61.52 21.12
CA LYS A 2 13.35 -60.36 20.99
C LYS A 2 12.27 -60.05 22.05
N ALA A 3 12.59 -59.03 22.87
CA ALA A 3 11.67 -58.23 23.68
C ALA A 3 10.70 -57.40 22.82
N PRO A 4 9.51 -57.05 23.34
CA PRO A 4 8.54 -56.20 22.63
C PRO A 4 8.97 -54.74 22.66
N GLN A 5 9.05 -54.15 21.46
CA GLN A 5 9.41 -52.76 21.21
C GLN A 5 8.25 -51.84 21.60
N LYS A 6 8.48 -50.99 22.61
CA LYS A 6 7.53 -49.98 23.10
C LYS A 6 7.26 -48.91 22.04
N ASN A 7 5.99 -48.53 21.94
CA ASN A 7 5.42 -47.38 21.22
C ASN A 7 6.30 -46.12 21.31
N ARG A 8 6.73 -45.61 20.15
CA ARG A 8 7.32 -44.28 19.98
C ARG A 8 6.62 -43.55 18.82
N ILE A 9 5.32 -43.32 18.94
CA ILE A 9 4.56 -42.49 17.99
C ILE A 9 3.52 -41.67 18.77
N THR A 10 3.95 -40.78 19.66
CA THR A 10 3.04 -39.76 20.26
C THR A 10 3.75 -38.48 20.72
N ILE A 11 4.94 -38.16 20.22
CA ILE A 11 5.62 -36.89 20.58
C ILE A 11 6.36 -36.33 19.35
N ILE A 12 5.65 -36.04 18.26
CA ILE A 12 6.19 -35.18 17.18
C ILE A 12 5.15 -34.15 16.69
N VAL A 13 3.84 -34.37 16.88
CA VAL A 13 2.81 -33.43 16.41
C VAL A 13 2.64 -32.19 17.31
N ALA A 14 3.01 -32.26 18.59
CA ALA A 14 2.90 -31.12 19.51
C ALA A 14 4.02 -30.07 19.36
N ALA A 15 5.14 -30.41 18.72
CA ALA A 15 6.29 -29.49 18.58
C ALA A 15 6.18 -28.56 17.36
N PHE A 16 5.31 -28.89 16.38
CA PHE A 16 5.10 -28.03 15.19
C PHE A 16 4.05 -26.94 15.39
N ALA A 17 3.16 -27.07 16.38
CA ALA A 17 2.14 -26.06 16.68
C ALA A 17 2.63 -24.91 17.58
N ALA A 18 3.78 -25.08 18.26
CA ALA A 18 4.26 -24.12 19.25
C ALA A 18 5.17 -23.01 18.68
N VAL A 19 5.58 -23.08 17.41
CA VAL A 19 6.48 -22.09 16.79
C VAL A 19 5.71 -20.99 16.03
N PHE A 20 4.41 -21.17 15.77
CA PHE A 20 3.61 -20.24 14.95
C PHE A 20 2.73 -19.27 15.77
N ALA A 21 3.08 -19.02 17.03
CA ALA A 21 2.41 -18.05 17.89
C ALA A 21 3.37 -16.97 18.42
N MET A 22 4.45 -16.66 17.68
CA MET A 22 5.07 -15.35 17.83
C MET A 22 4.13 -14.33 17.18
N ASN A 23 3.26 -13.77 18.01
CA ASN A 23 2.66 -12.48 17.74
C ASN A 23 3.79 -11.48 17.48
N PHE A 24 4.20 -11.33 16.22
CA PHE A 24 4.90 -10.14 15.77
C PHE A 24 3.90 -8.99 15.77
N THR A 25 3.53 -8.54 16.97
CA THR A 25 3.23 -7.12 17.18
C THR A 25 4.57 -6.40 17.14
N ALA A 26 5.19 -6.35 15.95
CA ALA A 26 6.06 -5.24 15.64
C ALA A 26 5.12 -4.02 15.55
N SER A 27 4.73 -3.49 16.70
CA SER A 27 4.54 -2.06 16.79
C SER A 27 5.89 -1.52 16.32
N ALA A 28 5.91 -0.86 15.16
CA ALA A 28 7.07 -0.10 14.76
C ALA A 28 7.31 0.87 15.91
N ALA A 29 8.23 0.52 16.82
CA ALA A 29 8.58 1.40 17.91
C ALA A 29 9.01 2.70 17.24
N ASN A 30 8.34 3.80 17.59
CA ASN A 30 8.64 5.10 17.03
C ASN A 30 10.16 5.32 17.17
N LEU A 31 10.84 5.43 16.03
CA LEU A 31 12.28 5.64 16.03
C LEU A 31 12.56 6.96 16.76
N THR A 32 13.52 6.94 17.67
CA THR A 32 14.06 8.17 18.24
C THR A 32 14.69 9.02 17.14
N LEU A 33 14.76 10.34 17.35
CA LEU A 33 15.39 11.26 16.38
C LEU A 33 16.83 10.81 16.05
N GLU A 34 17.58 10.35 17.04
CA GLU A 34 18.94 9.82 16.84
C GLU A 34 18.95 8.59 15.91
N GLN A 35 17.99 7.67 16.09
CA GLN A 35 17.86 6.51 15.21
C GLN A 35 17.49 6.92 13.79
N VAL A 36 16.58 7.89 13.62
CA VAL A 36 16.21 8.43 12.31
C VAL A 36 17.42 9.06 11.62
N GLN A 37 18.17 9.91 12.32
CA GLN A 37 19.39 10.55 11.80
C GLN A 37 20.44 9.51 11.40
N LYS A 38 20.67 8.50 12.25
CA LYS A 38 21.60 7.40 11.95
C LYS A 38 21.19 6.63 10.69
N LYS A 39 19.88 6.37 10.52
CA LYS A 39 19.35 5.72 9.32
C LYS A 39 19.48 6.60 8.08
N ALA A 40 19.21 7.90 8.19
CA ALA A 40 19.41 8.85 7.10
C ALA A 40 20.88 8.88 6.65
N SER A 41 21.84 8.94 7.58
CA SER A 41 23.27 8.91 7.23
C SER A 41 23.70 7.60 6.54
N GLN A 42 23.05 6.47 6.85
CA GLN A 42 23.29 5.21 6.14
C GLN A 42 22.81 5.29 4.68
N ILE A 43 21.66 5.92 4.44
CA ILE A 43 21.13 6.14 3.09
C ILE A 43 22.06 7.09 2.32
N ASP A 44 22.47 8.20 2.94
CA ASP A 44 23.41 9.15 2.33
C ASP A 44 24.73 8.48 1.95
N ALA A 45 25.26 7.60 2.79
CA ALA A 45 26.46 6.83 2.48
C ALA A 45 26.29 5.95 1.23
N MET A 46 25.15 5.25 1.09
CA MET A 46 24.86 4.42 -0.09
C MET A 46 24.71 5.26 -1.36
N VAL A 47 24.05 6.42 -1.27
CA VAL A 47 23.90 7.35 -2.40
C VAL A 47 25.25 7.90 -2.83
N ASN A 48 26.06 8.37 -1.87
CA ASN A 48 27.39 8.92 -2.14
C ASN A 48 28.35 7.87 -2.73
N GLU A 49 28.27 6.62 -2.27
CA GLU A 49 29.04 5.51 -2.86
C GLU A 49 28.67 5.30 -4.34
N ASN A 50 27.38 5.34 -4.66
CA ASN A 50 26.92 5.19 -6.05
C ASN A 50 27.37 6.36 -6.93
N LEU A 51 27.21 7.59 -6.45
CA LEU A 51 27.67 8.80 -7.15
C LEU A 51 29.17 8.75 -7.44
N ALA A 52 29.98 8.33 -6.46
CA ALA A 52 31.42 8.17 -6.63
C ALA A 52 31.77 7.12 -7.71
N LYS A 53 31.09 5.97 -7.73
CA LYS A 53 31.25 4.95 -8.79
C LYS A 53 30.92 5.50 -10.18
N GLN A 54 29.89 6.33 -10.27
CA GLN A 54 29.47 6.99 -11.52
C GLN A 54 30.29 8.24 -11.85
N LYS A 55 31.24 8.64 -10.98
CA LYS A 55 32.03 9.88 -11.10
C LYS A 55 31.16 11.15 -11.19
N ILE A 56 30.02 11.13 -10.50
CA ILE A 56 29.09 12.26 -10.42
C ILE A 56 29.35 13.00 -9.11
N THR A 57 29.57 14.32 -9.19
CA THR A 57 29.69 15.18 -8.01
C THR A 57 28.29 15.58 -7.53
N ALA A 58 28.04 15.46 -6.22
CA ALA A 58 26.79 15.92 -5.62
C ALA A 58 26.62 17.44 -5.77
N ASN A 59 25.39 17.88 -6.01
CA ASN A 59 25.08 19.31 -6.06
C ASN A 59 25.22 19.94 -4.68
N ALA A 60 25.56 21.24 -4.65
CA ALA A 60 25.53 22.00 -3.42
C ALA A 60 24.13 22.02 -2.80
N PRO A 61 24.00 22.11 -1.46
CA PRO A 61 22.72 22.27 -0.80
C PRO A 61 21.94 23.47 -1.37
N ALA A 62 20.62 23.30 -1.52
CA ALA A 62 19.75 24.39 -1.96
C ALA A 62 19.79 25.56 -0.96
N SER A 63 19.68 26.79 -1.47
CA SER A 63 19.49 27.98 -0.62
C SER A 63 18.16 27.91 0.13
N ASP A 64 18.00 28.72 1.17
CA ASP A 64 16.79 28.70 2.00
C ASP A 64 15.52 29.11 1.21
N GLU A 65 15.65 30.04 0.26
CA GLU A 65 14.54 30.48 -0.61
C GLU A 65 14.10 29.35 -1.55
N VAL A 66 15.06 28.59 -2.09
CA VAL A 66 14.76 27.43 -2.94
C VAL A 66 14.18 26.30 -2.10
N PHE A 67 14.75 26.05 -0.92
CA PHE A 67 14.30 25.00 -0.01
C PHE A 67 12.85 25.22 0.43
N VAL A 68 12.52 26.41 0.94
CA VAL A 68 11.17 26.70 1.47
C VAL A 68 10.12 26.55 0.38
N ARG A 69 10.40 26.96 -0.86
CA ARG A 69 9.46 26.77 -1.96
C ARG A 69 9.27 25.28 -2.29
N ARG A 70 10.36 24.52 -2.38
CA ARG A 70 10.33 23.09 -2.75
C ARG A 70 9.61 22.25 -1.71
N VAL A 71 9.96 22.42 -0.43
CA VAL A 71 9.38 21.60 0.64
C VAL A 71 7.86 21.79 0.78
N TYR A 72 7.36 23.00 0.53
CA TYR A 72 5.91 23.26 0.49
C TYR A 72 5.24 22.58 -0.71
N LEU A 73 5.85 22.65 -1.90
CA LEU A 73 5.31 21.97 -3.09
C LEU A 73 5.30 20.45 -2.90
N ASP A 74 6.39 19.91 -2.36
CA ASP A 74 6.57 18.47 -2.20
C ASP A 74 5.65 17.90 -1.11
N ILE A 75 5.54 18.56 0.05
CA ILE A 75 4.78 18.04 1.19
C ILE A 75 3.31 18.39 1.10
N VAL A 76 2.97 19.67 0.88
CA VAL A 76 1.58 20.16 0.97
C VAL A 76 0.96 20.54 -0.39
N GLY A 77 1.67 20.38 -1.50
CA GLY A 77 1.12 20.55 -2.85
C GLY A 77 0.81 22.00 -3.25
N ARG A 78 1.35 22.99 -2.53
CA ARG A 78 1.18 24.42 -2.83
C ARG A 78 2.47 25.19 -2.59
N ILE A 79 2.53 26.42 -3.08
CA ILE A 79 3.62 27.34 -2.71
C ILE A 79 3.38 27.91 -1.28
N PRO A 80 4.45 28.31 -0.56
CA PRO A 80 4.28 28.99 0.71
C PRO A 80 3.62 30.35 0.51
N THR A 81 2.86 30.79 1.51
CA THR A 81 2.37 32.16 1.61
C THR A 81 3.53 33.12 1.87
N LEU A 82 3.28 34.42 1.67
CA LEU A 82 4.28 35.45 1.96
C LEU A 82 4.76 35.35 3.42
N LYS A 83 3.82 35.21 4.37
CA LYS A 83 4.12 35.12 5.80
C LYS A 83 4.96 33.90 6.14
N GLU A 84 4.56 32.72 5.67
CA GLU A 84 5.32 31.46 5.88
C GLU A 84 6.75 31.57 5.35
N THR A 85 6.93 32.21 4.19
CA THR A 85 8.25 32.44 3.60
C THR A 85 9.07 33.40 4.45
N THR A 86 8.51 34.56 4.82
CA THR A 86 9.23 35.58 5.58
C THR A 86 9.60 35.09 6.98
N ASP A 87 8.71 34.36 7.65
CA ASP A 87 8.97 33.79 8.97
C ASP A 87 10.13 32.78 8.90
N PHE A 88 10.12 31.89 7.89
CA PHE A 88 11.18 30.89 7.71
C PHE A 88 12.54 31.52 7.39
N LEU A 89 12.57 32.55 6.52
CA LEU A 89 13.80 33.25 6.15
C LEU A 89 14.36 34.09 7.30
N ALA A 90 13.50 34.65 8.15
CA ALA A 90 13.92 35.41 9.33
C ALA A 90 14.44 34.53 10.47
N SER A 91 14.09 33.24 10.52
CA SER A 91 14.57 32.33 11.56
C SER A 91 16.07 32.07 11.44
N THR A 92 16.76 32.22 12.57
CA THR A 92 18.20 31.94 12.75
C THR A 92 18.45 30.60 13.45
N GLU A 93 17.41 29.79 13.66
CA GLU A 93 17.52 28.51 14.35
C GLU A 93 18.26 27.49 13.46
N GLY A 94 19.21 26.76 14.05
CA GLY A 94 20.03 25.77 13.32
C GLY A 94 19.24 24.58 12.77
N ASP A 95 18.06 24.30 13.33
CA ASP A 95 17.16 23.20 12.97
C ASP A 95 15.88 23.67 12.24
N LYS A 96 15.82 24.94 11.79
CA LYS A 96 14.61 25.53 11.17
C LYS A 96 14.04 24.70 10.01
N ARG A 97 14.89 24.03 9.23
CA ARG A 97 14.47 23.16 8.11
C ARG A 97 13.73 21.92 8.61
N ALA A 98 14.25 21.27 9.65
CA ALA A 98 13.61 20.10 10.26
C ALA A 98 12.27 20.48 10.89
N LYS A 99 12.23 21.57 11.66
CA LYS A 99 10.99 22.10 12.25
C LYS A 99 9.92 22.43 11.22
N LEU A 100 10.31 23.03 10.09
CA LEU A 100 9.38 23.30 9.00
C LEU A 100 8.84 21.99 8.41
N ILE A 101 9.70 21.01 8.15
CA ILE A 101 9.29 19.69 7.64
C ILE A 101 8.28 19.04 8.59
N ASP A 102 8.58 19.01 9.90
CA ASP A 102 7.68 18.43 10.91
C ASP A 102 6.32 19.16 10.94
N THR A 103 6.34 20.48 10.85
CA THR A 103 5.11 21.30 10.80
C THR A 103 4.28 20.97 9.56
N LEU A 104 4.91 20.81 8.41
CA LEU A 104 4.21 20.50 7.15
C LEU A 104 3.67 19.07 7.14
N LEU A 105 4.43 18.09 7.63
CA LEU A 105 4.00 16.70 7.75
C LEU A 105 2.82 16.53 8.73
N ALA A 106 2.77 17.37 9.77
CA ALA A 106 1.65 17.39 10.73
C ALA A 106 0.41 18.16 10.24
N SER A 107 0.43 18.72 9.02
CA SER A 107 -0.65 19.57 8.51
C SER A 107 -1.68 18.80 7.67
N ASP A 108 -2.92 19.30 7.63
CA ASP A 108 -3.95 18.79 6.70
C ASP A 108 -3.53 18.90 5.23
N GLY A 109 -2.62 19.83 4.91
CA GLY A 109 -2.06 19.99 3.57
C GLY A 109 -1.28 18.75 3.14
N TYR A 110 -0.54 18.12 4.05
CA TYR A 110 0.17 16.87 3.77
C TYR A 110 -0.83 15.77 3.44
N THR A 111 -1.82 15.56 4.31
CA THR A 111 -2.88 14.55 4.10
C THR A 111 -3.55 14.71 2.76
N GLN A 112 -3.98 15.92 2.39
CA GLN A 112 -4.69 16.17 1.13
C GLN A 112 -3.80 15.96 -0.10
N ASN A 113 -2.56 16.44 -0.06
CA ASN A 113 -1.63 16.28 -1.16
C ASN A 113 -1.25 14.81 -1.38
N PHE A 114 -0.86 14.13 -0.30
CA PHE A 114 -0.46 12.71 -0.36
C PHE A 114 -1.64 11.78 -0.61
N PHE A 115 -2.86 12.16 -0.21
CA PHE A 115 -4.05 11.40 -0.56
C PHE A 115 -4.21 11.28 -2.07
N ASN A 116 -4.05 12.39 -2.81
CA ASN A 116 -4.16 12.36 -4.28
C ASN A 116 -3.07 11.49 -4.91
N PHE A 117 -1.83 11.61 -4.44
CA PHE A 117 -0.71 10.79 -4.90
C PHE A 117 -0.99 9.29 -4.67
N TRP A 118 -1.32 8.91 -3.44
CA TRP A 118 -1.58 7.51 -3.11
C TRP A 118 -2.88 6.98 -3.72
N ALA A 119 -3.91 7.80 -3.87
CA ALA A 119 -5.15 7.41 -4.51
C ALA A 119 -4.90 7.02 -5.98
N ASP A 120 -4.04 7.76 -6.69
CA ASP A 120 -3.67 7.43 -8.07
C ASP A 120 -2.84 6.14 -8.14
N ILE A 121 -1.78 6.04 -7.33
CA ILE A 121 -0.92 4.85 -7.25
C ILE A 121 -1.73 3.60 -6.90
N LEU A 122 -2.65 3.71 -5.93
CA LEU A 122 -3.50 2.60 -5.48
C LEU A 122 -4.74 2.39 -6.34
N ARG A 123 -4.86 3.11 -7.47
CA ARG A 123 -5.99 3.05 -8.43
C ARG A 123 -7.34 3.16 -7.73
N LEU A 124 -7.42 4.05 -6.76
CA LEU A 124 -8.63 4.30 -6.00
C LEU A 124 -9.69 4.89 -6.93
N LYS A 125 -10.88 4.29 -6.89
CA LYS A 125 -12.04 4.75 -7.64
C LYS A 125 -13.22 4.89 -6.69
N SER A 126 -13.89 6.04 -6.76
CA SER A 126 -15.18 6.23 -6.09
C SER A 126 -16.20 5.18 -6.53
N GLN A 127 -16.16 4.79 -7.81
CA GLN A 127 -16.95 3.69 -8.36
C GLN A 127 -16.04 2.54 -8.78
N SER A 128 -15.97 1.49 -7.96
CA SER A 128 -14.99 0.41 -8.13
C SER A 128 -15.47 -0.73 -9.06
N VAL A 129 -16.76 -0.83 -9.40
CA VAL A 129 -17.30 -1.91 -10.28
C VAL A 129 -18.47 -1.42 -11.17
N GLY A 130 -18.42 -1.76 -12.46
CA GLY A 130 -19.59 -2.00 -13.32
C GLY A 130 -20.69 -0.91 -13.40
N GLY A 131 -20.33 0.37 -13.31
CA GLY A 131 -21.30 1.47 -13.47
C GLY A 131 -22.07 1.85 -12.19
N GLY A 132 -21.42 1.88 -11.03
CA GLY A 132 -21.93 2.54 -9.83
C GLY A 132 -22.34 1.63 -8.66
N GLN A 133 -22.13 0.32 -8.76
CA GLN A 133 -22.66 -0.66 -7.79
C GLN A 133 -21.77 -0.89 -6.55
N SER A 134 -20.76 -0.05 -6.32
CA SER A 134 -19.86 -0.18 -5.17
C SER A 134 -19.39 1.16 -4.59
N LEU A 135 -20.18 2.23 -4.76
CA LEU A 135 -19.89 3.54 -4.15
C LEU A 135 -19.48 3.45 -2.66
N PRO A 136 -20.19 2.68 -1.79
CA PRO A 136 -19.77 2.54 -0.39
C PRO A 136 -18.37 1.92 -0.22
N ALA A 137 -17.95 1.01 -1.11
CA ALA A 137 -16.62 0.41 -1.08
C ALA A 137 -15.54 1.42 -1.46
N GLY A 138 -15.78 2.22 -2.49
CA GLY A 138 -14.87 3.29 -2.91
C GLY A 138 -14.67 4.34 -1.81
N TYR A 139 -15.76 4.78 -1.17
CA TYR A 139 -15.68 5.73 -0.04
C TYR A 139 -15.00 5.12 1.19
N ALA A 140 -15.31 3.88 1.54
CA ALA A 140 -14.63 3.22 2.66
C ALA A 140 -13.12 3.10 2.41
N TYR A 141 -12.71 2.81 1.17
CA TYR A 141 -11.31 2.76 0.79
C TYR A 141 -10.63 4.13 0.83
N ALA A 142 -11.31 5.17 0.35
CA ALA A 142 -10.83 6.55 0.44
C ALA A 142 -10.65 7.00 1.89
N ASN A 143 -11.64 6.74 2.74
CA ASN A 143 -11.58 7.07 4.16
C ASN A 143 -10.44 6.31 4.86
N TRP A 144 -10.24 5.03 4.54
CA TRP A 144 -9.11 4.27 5.07
C TRP A 144 -7.76 4.86 4.65
N LEU A 145 -7.61 5.26 3.39
CA LEU A 145 -6.37 5.86 2.88
C LEU A 145 -6.11 7.21 3.54
N GLN A 146 -7.12 8.08 3.55
CA GLN A 146 -7.02 9.39 4.19
C GLN A 146 -6.61 9.24 5.67
N LYS A 147 -7.30 8.38 6.43
CA LYS A 147 -6.98 8.14 7.83
C LYS A 147 -5.58 7.56 8.03
N SER A 148 -5.13 6.68 7.13
CA SER A 148 -3.78 6.12 7.20
C SER A 148 -2.70 7.19 7.01
N LEU A 149 -2.96 8.22 6.19
CA LEU A 149 -2.06 9.36 6.03
C LEU A 149 -2.12 10.31 7.21
N GLU A 150 -3.32 10.63 7.72
CA GLU A 150 -3.52 11.46 8.93
C GLU A 150 -2.80 10.87 10.15
N ASP A 151 -2.83 9.54 10.29
CA ASP A 151 -2.17 8.84 11.38
C ASP A 151 -0.65 8.65 11.17
N ASN A 152 -0.10 9.11 10.04
CA ASN A 152 1.27 8.85 9.61
C ASN A 152 1.61 7.35 9.71
N LYS A 153 0.71 6.51 9.18
CA LYS A 153 0.82 5.05 9.29
C LYS A 153 2.12 4.58 8.62
N PRO A 154 2.93 3.75 9.30
CA PRO A 154 4.12 3.17 8.69
C PRO A 154 3.80 2.45 7.39
N TYR A 155 4.65 2.65 6.38
CA TYR A 155 4.45 2.08 5.05
C TYR A 155 4.29 0.56 5.08
N ASP A 156 5.08 -0.15 5.88
CA ASP A 156 4.97 -1.61 6.04
C ASP A 156 3.60 -2.04 6.59
N GLN A 157 3.01 -1.25 7.48
CA GLN A 157 1.66 -1.49 8.00
C GLN A 157 0.60 -1.19 6.94
N MET A 158 0.73 -0.10 6.17
CA MET A 158 -0.16 0.18 5.03
C MET A 158 -0.15 -0.98 4.03
N VAL A 159 1.03 -1.43 3.62
CA VAL A 159 1.17 -2.55 2.68
C VAL A 159 0.55 -3.82 3.26
N LYS A 160 0.87 -4.16 4.51
CA LYS A 160 0.32 -5.35 5.19
C LYS A 160 -1.20 -5.31 5.24
N GLU A 161 -1.79 -4.18 5.64
CA GLU A 161 -3.25 -4.01 5.71
C GLU A 161 -3.91 -4.18 4.33
N LEU A 162 -3.28 -3.68 3.26
CA LEU A 162 -3.79 -3.80 1.89
C LEU A 162 -3.72 -5.24 1.37
N VAL A 163 -2.55 -5.88 1.46
CA VAL A 163 -2.32 -7.22 0.87
C VAL A 163 -2.97 -8.34 1.69
N THR A 164 -3.30 -8.10 2.95
CA THR A 164 -4.00 -9.07 3.82
C THR A 164 -5.46 -8.69 4.09
N ALA A 165 -5.97 -7.67 3.38
CA ALA A 165 -7.30 -7.11 3.61
C ALA A 165 -8.38 -8.18 3.46
N ASN A 166 -9.26 -8.28 4.46
CA ASN A 166 -10.43 -9.14 4.45
C ASN A 166 -11.57 -8.51 5.26
N GLY A 167 -12.76 -9.09 5.14
CA GLY A 167 -13.97 -8.61 5.81
C GLY A 167 -14.84 -7.73 4.91
N LYS A 168 -15.77 -7.00 5.52
CA LYS A 168 -16.72 -6.14 4.79
C LYS A 168 -16.18 -4.72 4.68
N THR A 169 -16.58 -4.01 3.64
CA THR A 169 -16.09 -2.65 3.34
C THR A 169 -16.35 -1.65 4.46
N TYR A 170 -17.43 -1.81 5.22
CA TYR A 170 -17.76 -0.93 6.34
C TYR A 170 -17.02 -1.29 7.65
N GLU A 171 -16.39 -2.47 7.71
CA GLU A 171 -15.54 -2.91 8.84
C GLU A 171 -14.07 -2.62 8.55
N ASN A 172 -13.64 -2.86 7.31
CA ASN A 172 -12.27 -2.70 6.86
C ASN A 172 -12.24 -2.04 5.48
N GLY A 173 -11.90 -0.75 5.40
CA GLY A 173 -11.82 -0.02 4.14
C GLY A 173 -10.71 -0.50 3.21
N ALA A 174 -9.64 -1.11 3.73
CA ALA A 174 -8.51 -1.60 2.94
C ALA A 174 -8.92 -2.69 1.92
N VAL A 175 -10.05 -3.38 2.15
CA VAL A 175 -10.59 -4.38 1.21
C VAL A 175 -10.93 -3.77 -0.16
N GLY A 176 -11.06 -2.44 -0.24
CA GLY A 176 -11.14 -1.70 -1.50
C GLY A 176 -9.99 -2.00 -2.47
N PHE A 177 -8.81 -2.35 -1.95
CA PHE A 177 -7.63 -2.73 -2.74
C PHE A 177 -7.88 -3.92 -3.68
N TYR A 178 -8.63 -4.93 -3.22
CA TYR A 178 -9.01 -6.08 -4.04
C TYR A 178 -10.33 -5.85 -4.80
N ILE A 179 -11.26 -5.07 -4.22
CA ILE A 179 -12.55 -4.77 -4.86
C ILE A 179 -12.39 -3.91 -6.12
N ARG A 180 -11.36 -3.04 -6.19
CA ARG A 180 -11.11 -2.19 -7.37
C ARG A 180 -10.89 -2.98 -8.68
N ASP A 181 -10.42 -4.23 -8.55
CA ASP A 181 -10.14 -5.16 -9.64
C ASP A 181 -11.01 -6.42 -9.48
N TYR A 182 -12.26 -6.24 -9.03
CA TYR A 182 -13.20 -7.34 -8.82
C TYR A 182 -13.30 -8.24 -10.06
N ASN A 183 -13.19 -9.55 -9.84
CA ASN A 183 -13.19 -10.58 -10.87
C ASN A 183 -12.00 -10.49 -11.87
N MET A 184 -10.96 -9.74 -11.53
CA MET A 184 -9.72 -9.58 -12.29
C MET A 184 -8.48 -9.81 -11.39
N PRO A 185 -8.32 -11.00 -10.79
CA PRO A 185 -7.25 -11.27 -9.81
C PRO A 185 -5.84 -11.21 -10.42
N LEU A 186 -5.70 -11.56 -11.71
CA LEU A 186 -4.42 -11.47 -12.41
C LEU A 186 -3.99 -9.99 -12.60
N ASP A 187 -4.93 -9.12 -13.00
CA ASP A 187 -4.66 -7.69 -13.14
C ASP A 187 -4.34 -7.05 -11.79
N ASN A 188 -5.05 -7.45 -10.72
CA ASN A 188 -4.76 -7.00 -9.37
C ASN A 188 -3.34 -7.39 -8.92
N MET A 189 -2.92 -8.63 -9.20
CA MET A 189 -1.57 -9.11 -8.88
C MET A 189 -0.51 -8.31 -9.65
N ALA A 190 -0.68 -8.12 -10.96
CA ALA A 190 0.26 -7.34 -11.79
C ALA A 190 0.45 -5.91 -11.26
N VAL A 191 -0.65 -5.27 -10.85
CA VAL A 191 -0.63 -3.95 -10.22
C VAL A 191 0.01 -4.00 -8.83
N THR A 192 -0.23 -5.05 -8.05
CA THR A 192 0.36 -5.22 -6.71
C THR A 192 1.89 -5.31 -6.78
N THR A 193 2.44 -6.09 -7.72
CA THR A 193 3.89 -6.18 -7.92
C THR A 193 4.47 -4.87 -8.43
N GLN A 194 3.74 -4.16 -9.28
CA GLN A 194 4.19 -2.86 -9.78
C GLN A 194 4.23 -1.80 -8.68
N ILE A 195 3.18 -1.71 -7.85
CA ILE A 195 3.08 -0.71 -6.77
C ILE A 195 4.13 -0.97 -5.68
N PHE A 196 4.20 -2.19 -5.16
CA PHE A 196 4.98 -2.44 -3.93
C PHE A 196 6.40 -2.94 -4.18
N LEU A 197 6.65 -3.58 -5.33
CA LEU A 197 7.97 -4.10 -5.68
C LEU A 197 8.65 -3.29 -6.79
N GLY A 198 7.99 -2.26 -7.34
CA GLY A 198 8.49 -1.51 -8.49
C GLY A 198 8.71 -2.36 -9.74
N THR A 199 8.09 -3.54 -9.81
CA THR A 199 8.36 -4.56 -10.82
C THR A 199 7.15 -4.74 -11.72
N SER A 200 7.29 -4.36 -12.99
CA SER A 200 6.25 -4.56 -14.00
C SER A 200 6.25 -5.99 -14.51
N MET A 201 5.27 -6.79 -14.07
CA MET A 201 5.10 -8.16 -14.54
C MET A 201 3.93 -8.31 -15.53
N VAL A 202 3.24 -7.23 -15.91
CA VAL A 202 2.00 -7.32 -16.72
C VAL A 202 2.20 -8.03 -18.05
N CYS A 203 3.31 -7.79 -18.76
CA CYS A 203 3.60 -8.49 -20.02
C CYS A 203 3.78 -10.00 -19.82
N ALA A 204 4.31 -10.40 -18.65
CA ALA A 204 4.53 -11.79 -18.27
C ALA A 204 3.23 -12.60 -18.16
N GLN A 205 2.06 -11.95 -18.09
CA GLN A 205 0.76 -12.63 -18.03
C GLN A 205 0.52 -13.54 -19.25
N CYS A 206 0.92 -13.10 -20.44
CA CYS A 206 0.65 -13.78 -21.71
C CYS A 206 1.89 -14.43 -22.35
N HIS A 207 3.09 -13.89 -22.10
CA HIS A 207 4.36 -14.39 -22.62
C HIS A 207 5.50 -13.91 -21.73
N ASN A 208 6.70 -14.52 -21.77
CA ASN A 208 7.85 -14.01 -21.01
C ASN A 208 8.11 -12.51 -21.26
N HIS A 209 8.48 -11.76 -20.23
CA HIS A 209 8.66 -10.32 -20.34
C HIS A 209 9.73 -9.97 -21.40
N PRO A 210 9.47 -9.06 -22.35
CA PRO A 210 10.36 -8.86 -23.49
C PRO A 210 11.66 -8.11 -23.14
N PHE A 211 11.67 -7.37 -22.04
CA PHE A 211 12.78 -6.50 -21.63
C PHE A 211 13.26 -6.77 -20.20
N ASP A 212 12.79 -7.84 -19.56
CA ASP A 212 13.13 -8.18 -18.17
C ASP A 212 13.16 -9.70 -18.02
N LYS A 213 13.73 -10.20 -16.91
CA LYS A 213 13.99 -11.62 -16.67
C LYS A 213 12.74 -12.44 -16.31
N TRP A 214 11.61 -11.79 -16.06
CA TRP A 214 10.40 -12.45 -15.54
C TRP A 214 9.73 -13.32 -16.60
N THR A 215 9.53 -14.58 -16.27
CA THR A 215 8.83 -15.55 -17.14
C THR A 215 7.33 -15.53 -16.89
N GLN A 216 6.58 -16.08 -17.83
CA GLN A 216 5.15 -16.31 -17.64
C GLN A 216 4.88 -17.23 -16.44
N MET A 217 5.75 -18.21 -16.19
CA MET A 217 5.62 -19.07 -15.01
C MET A 217 5.79 -18.31 -13.70
N ASP A 218 6.75 -17.38 -13.62
CA ASP A 218 6.94 -16.52 -12.44
C ASP A 218 5.69 -15.67 -12.15
N TYR A 219 5.06 -15.15 -13.20
CA TYR A 219 3.80 -14.41 -13.09
C TYR A 219 2.70 -15.26 -12.45
N TYR A 220 2.47 -16.48 -12.94
CA TYR A 220 1.43 -17.34 -12.37
C TYR A 220 1.79 -17.90 -10.98
N GLN A 221 3.07 -18.09 -10.67
CA GLN A 221 3.52 -18.42 -9.31
C GLN A 221 3.22 -17.27 -8.33
N MET A 222 3.45 -16.03 -8.75
CA MET A 222 3.07 -14.86 -7.95
C MET A 222 1.54 -14.76 -7.79
N ALA A 223 0.77 -14.95 -8.87
CA ALA A 223 -0.69 -15.01 -8.82
C ALA A 223 -1.22 -16.09 -7.87
N GLY A 224 -0.49 -17.20 -7.72
CA GLY A 224 -0.82 -18.25 -6.75
C GLY A 224 -0.87 -17.76 -5.30
N HIS A 225 -0.09 -16.75 -4.93
CA HIS A 225 -0.05 -16.22 -3.56
C HIS A 225 -1.30 -15.40 -3.20
N SER A 226 -1.93 -14.75 -4.18
CA SER A 226 -3.17 -14.00 -4.01
C SER A 226 -4.41 -14.78 -4.46
N TYR A 227 -4.25 -16.05 -4.81
CA TYR A 227 -5.35 -16.91 -5.23
C TYR A 227 -6.39 -17.04 -4.11
N GLY A 228 -7.67 -16.82 -4.45
CA GLY A 228 -8.76 -16.82 -3.49
C GLY A 228 -9.07 -15.46 -2.85
N MET A 229 -8.19 -14.46 -3.00
CA MET A 229 -8.51 -13.07 -2.64
C MET A 229 -9.51 -12.53 -3.67
N THR A 230 -10.76 -12.41 -3.25
CA THR A 230 -11.86 -11.93 -4.09
C THR A 230 -12.75 -10.98 -3.31
N GLY A 231 -13.34 -10.01 -3.99
CA GLY A 231 -14.40 -9.17 -3.45
C GLY A 231 -15.76 -9.83 -3.69
N SER A 232 -16.81 -9.29 -3.10
CA SER A 232 -18.17 -9.43 -3.61
C SER A 232 -18.91 -8.16 -3.21
N ASN A 233 -19.78 -7.65 -4.08
CA ASN A 233 -20.71 -6.59 -3.69
C ASN A 233 -21.89 -7.12 -2.85
N GLY A 234 -21.85 -8.37 -2.38
CA GLY A 234 -22.96 -9.04 -1.68
C GLY A 234 -24.11 -9.44 -2.60
N LEU A 235 -24.05 -9.11 -3.90
CA LEU A 235 -25.10 -9.38 -4.90
C LEU A 235 -24.92 -10.71 -5.63
N THR A 236 -23.99 -11.56 -5.20
CA THR A 236 -23.93 -12.95 -5.66
C THR A 236 -25.16 -13.76 -5.24
N ASN A 237 -25.89 -13.27 -4.22
CA ASN A 237 -27.22 -13.77 -3.88
C ASN A 237 -28.30 -13.05 -4.73
N PRO A 238 -28.96 -13.75 -5.67
CA PRO A 238 -29.96 -13.15 -6.56
C PRO A 238 -31.19 -12.60 -5.82
N LEU A 239 -31.50 -13.10 -4.62
CA LEU A 239 -32.62 -12.59 -3.81
C LEU A 239 -32.30 -11.23 -3.19
N LEU A 240 -31.06 -11.04 -2.71
CA LEU A 240 -30.59 -9.75 -2.20
C LEU A 240 -30.46 -8.72 -3.33
N ALA A 241 -29.98 -9.14 -4.50
CA ALA A 241 -29.93 -8.28 -5.68
C ALA A 241 -31.31 -7.81 -6.15
N GLN A 242 -32.34 -8.68 -6.02
CA GLN A 242 -33.71 -8.35 -6.38
C GLN A 242 -34.40 -7.45 -5.34
N ALA A 243 -34.08 -7.59 -4.05
CA ALA A 243 -34.59 -6.73 -2.99
C ALA A 243 -34.02 -5.31 -3.05
N ILE A 244 -32.75 -5.15 -3.45
CA ILE A 244 -32.06 -3.84 -3.47
C ILE A 244 -32.28 -3.08 -4.80
N TYR A 245 -32.33 -3.77 -5.94
CA TYR A 245 -32.39 -3.12 -7.27
C TYR A 245 -33.68 -3.40 -8.04
N GLY A 246 -34.64 -4.10 -7.43
CA GLY A 246 -35.89 -4.48 -8.07
C GLY A 246 -35.75 -5.61 -9.10
N SER A 247 -36.90 -6.12 -9.57
CA SER A 247 -37.04 -7.35 -10.38
C SER A 247 -36.27 -7.38 -11.71
N SER A 248 -35.75 -6.25 -12.18
CA SER A 248 -34.96 -6.15 -13.42
C SER A 248 -33.55 -6.76 -13.29
N TYR A 249 -32.93 -6.66 -12.10
CA TYR A 249 -31.56 -7.16 -11.87
C TYR A 249 -31.53 -8.70 -11.72
N GLY A 250 -32.52 -9.27 -11.03
CA GLY A 250 -32.65 -10.73 -10.84
C GLY A 250 -32.77 -11.52 -12.15
N LYS A 251 -33.41 -10.94 -13.18
CA LYS A 251 -33.52 -11.55 -14.52
C LYS A 251 -32.21 -11.58 -15.29
N LYS A 252 -31.31 -10.60 -15.09
CA LYS A 252 -29.99 -10.58 -15.74
C LYS A 252 -29.00 -11.55 -15.07
N ALA A 253 -29.00 -11.63 -13.73
CA ALA A 253 -28.16 -12.57 -12.99
C ALA A 253 -28.54 -14.05 -13.22
N ALA A 254 -29.81 -14.35 -13.52
CA ALA A 254 -30.25 -15.70 -13.85
C ALA A 254 -29.83 -16.17 -15.26
N LYS A 255 -29.59 -15.24 -16.20
CA LYS A 255 -29.20 -15.58 -17.58
C LYS A 255 -27.72 -15.97 -17.71
N THR A 256 -26.84 -15.53 -16.81
CA THR A 256 -25.40 -15.82 -16.87
C THR A 256 -25.00 -17.19 -16.32
N LYS A 257 -25.92 -17.96 -15.70
CA LYS A 257 -25.66 -19.33 -15.21
C LYS A 257 -26.04 -20.45 -16.19
N LYS A 258 -26.50 -20.13 -17.40
CA LYS A 258 -26.98 -21.12 -18.40
C LYS A 258 -26.18 -21.13 -19.72
N GLY A 259 -24.97 -20.57 -19.73
CA GLY A 259 -24.05 -20.61 -20.88
C GLY A 259 -22.78 -21.35 -20.52
#